data_AF-A0A953YRJ5-F1
#
_entry.id   AF-A0A953YRJ5-F1
#
_cell.length_a   1.000
_cell.length_b   1.000
_cell.length_c   1.000
_cell.angle_alpha   90.00
_cell.angle_beta   90.00
_cell.angle_gamma   90.00
#
_symmetry.space_group_name_H-M   'P 1'
#
loop_
_entity.id
_entity.type
_entity.pdbx_description
1 polymer ?
#
loop_
_entity_poly.entity_id
_entity_poly.type
_entity_poly.pdbx_seq_one_letter_code
_entity_poly.pdbx_strand_id
1 'polypeptide(L)'
;MAAKNKQPSVDSATVAKNFINQYGKGKFKRFIKLLKEGTSGEQIAEEYGVSRERVRQWKNAFGNVVQSYDLDPDIQKLAGIK
;
A
#
# COMPACT_ATOMS: atom_id res chain seq x y z
N MET A 1 5.76 14.42 21.18
CA MET A 1 4.42 14.16 20.62
C MET A 1 4.57 13.96 19.12
N ALA A 2 4.60 12.71 18.64
CA ALA A 2 4.76 12.43 17.22
C ALA A 2 3.47 12.81 16.49
N ALA A 3 3.52 13.90 15.73
CA ALA A 3 2.45 14.26 14.81
C ALA A 3 2.27 13.11 13.82
N LYS A 4 1.14 12.40 13.92
CA LYS A 4 0.69 11.44 12.92
C LYS A 4 0.45 12.22 11.64
N ASN A 5 1.47 12.36 10.80
CA ASN A 5 1.40 12.99 9.49
C ASN A 5 0.63 12.07 8.54
N LYS A 6 -0.68 11.91 8.80
CA LYS A 6 -1.59 11.24 7.89
C LYS A 6 -1.89 12.27 6.81
N GLN A 7 -1.17 12.17 5.69
CA GLN A 7 -1.46 12.98 4.51
C GLN A 7 -2.98 12.92 4.25
N PRO A 8 -3.66 14.06 4.08
CA PRO A 8 -5.10 14.10 3.86
C PRO A 8 -5.40 13.68 2.42
N SER A 9 -5.17 12.42 2.08
CA SER A 9 -5.47 11.91 0.74
C SER A 9 -6.82 11.21 0.79
N VAL A 10 -7.84 11.90 0.27
CA VAL A 10 -9.04 11.37 -0.40
C VAL A 10 -9.59 10.09 0.24
N ASP A 11 -10.73 10.17 0.93
CA ASP A 11 -11.38 9.04 1.62
C ASP A 11 -11.13 7.72 0.90
N SER A 12 -10.38 6.80 1.52
CA SER A 12 -10.03 5.49 0.93
C SER A 12 -11.25 4.79 0.36
N ALA A 13 -12.41 4.99 1.00
CA ALA A 13 -13.72 4.54 0.56
C ALA A 13 -14.15 5.15 -0.79
N THR A 14 -13.92 6.44 -1.02
CA THR A 14 -14.21 7.13 -2.29
C THR A 14 -13.31 6.63 -3.41
N VAL A 15 -12.01 6.47 -3.16
CA VAL A 15 -11.10 5.88 -4.16
C VAL A 15 -11.50 4.44 -4.48
N ALA A 16 -11.92 3.67 -3.48
CA ALA A 16 -12.37 2.28 -3.67
C ALA A 16 -13.68 2.23 -4.45
N LYS A 17 -14.64 3.11 -4.15
CA LYS A 17 -15.89 3.25 -4.90
C LYS A 17 -15.62 3.60 -6.36
N ASN A 18 -14.78 4.60 -6.64
CA ASN A 18 -14.43 4.99 -8.01
C ASN A 18 -13.71 3.85 -8.75
N PHE A 19 -12.80 3.14 -8.08
CA PHE A 19 -12.16 1.98 -8.66
C PHE A 19 -13.16 0.89 -9.02
N ILE A 20 -14.07 0.53 -8.09
CA ILE A 20 -15.09 -0.49 -8.32
C ILE A 20 -16.03 -0.05 -9.45
N ASN A 21 -16.37 1.23 -9.54
CA ASN A 21 -17.21 1.75 -10.61
C ASN A 21 -16.52 1.70 -11.98
N GLN A 22 -15.21 1.96 -12.03
CA GLN A 22 -14.43 2.00 -13.27
C GLN A 22 -14.02 0.60 -13.76
N TYR A 23 -13.57 -0.29 -12.87
CA TYR A 23 -12.98 -1.59 -13.21
C TYR A 23 -13.82 -2.80 -12.75
N GLY A 24 -14.81 -2.58 -11.90
CA GLY A 24 -15.65 -3.64 -11.34
C GLY A 24 -15.11 -4.27 -10.05
N LYS A 25 -16.03 -4.92 -9.30
CA LYS A 25 -15.72 -5.60 -8.04
C LYS A 25 -14.73 -6.78 -8.22
N GLY A 26 -14.74 -7.46 -9.37
CA GLY A 26 -13.82 -8.57 -9.66
C GLY A 26 -12.37 -8.12 -9.76
N LYS A 27 -12.12 -7.07 -10.55
CA LYS A 27 -10.80 -6.43 -10.66
C LYS A 27 -10.35 -5.82 -9.33
N PHE A 28 -11.26 -5.30 -8.51
CA PHE A 28 -10.92 -4.83 -7.17
C PHE A 28 -10.45 -5.98 -6.25
N LYS A 29 -11.17 -7.10 -6.22
CA LYS A 29 -10.75 -8.29 -5.46
C LYS A 29 -9.39 -8.81 -5.91
N ARG A 30 -9.15 -8.86 -7.22
CA ARG A 30 -7.86 -9.24 -7.81
C ARG A 30 -6.73 -8.31 -7.35
N PHE A 31 -6.99 -7.01 -7.34
CA PHE A 31 -6.00 -6.00 -6.93
C PHE A 31 -5.56 -6.22 -5.48
N ILE A 32 -6.53 -6.40 -4.57
CA ILE A 32 -6.24 -6.67 -3.15
C ILE A 32 -5.47 -7.98 -2.98
N LYS A 33 -5.74 -9.00 -3.80
CA LYS A 33 -4.99 -10.26 -3.78
C LYS A 33 -3.52 -10.03 -4.17
N LEU A 34 -3.26 -9.33 -5.27
CA LEU A 34 -1.91 -8.99 -5.74
C LEU A 34 -1.13 -8.15 -4.70
N LEU A 35 -1.82 -7.25 -3.99
CA LEU A 35 -1.20 -6.52 -2.88
C LEU A 35 -0.74 -7.45 -1.75
N LYS A 36 -1.59 -8.42 -1.37
CA LYS A 36 -1.24 -9.41 -0.33
C LYS A 36 -0.13 -10.35 -0.77
N GLU A 37 -0.07 -10.68 -2.05
CA GLU A 37 0.99 -11.50 -2.64
C GLU A 37 2.32 -10.74 -2.82
N GLY A 38 2.38 -9.45 -2.46
CA GLY A 38 3.58 -8.63 -2.59
C GLY A 38 3.94 -8.30 -4.04
N THR A 39 2.98 -8.42 -4.97
CA THR A 39 3.22 -8.19 -6.39
C THR A 39 3.71 -6.76 -6.64
N SER A 40 4.70 -6.65 -7.52
CA SER A 40 5.34 -5.38 -7.82
C SER A 40 4.35 -4.42 -8.51
N GLY A 41 4.52 -3.12 -8.27
CA GLY A 41 3.61 -2.10 -8.81
C GLY A 41 3.57 -2.06 -10.33
N GLU A 42 4.66 -2.44 -10.98
CA GLU A 42 4.79 -2.51 -12.45
C GLU A 42 3.96 -3.66 -13.04
N GLN A 43 4.04 -4.86 -12.47
CA GLN A 43 3.23 -5.99 -12.93
C GLN A 43 1.72 -5.71 -12.77
N ILE A 44 1.33 -5.04 -11.68
CA ILE A 44 -0.05 -4.60 -11.48
C ILE A 44 -0.42 -3.52 -12.51
N ALA A 45 0.48 -2.60 -12.83
CA ALA A 45 0.25 -1.58 -13.85
C ALA A 45 -0.02 -2.21 -15.23
N GLU A 46 0.76 -3.22 -15.60
CA GLU A 46 0.58 -3.99 -16.83
C GLU A 46 -0.76 -4.75 -16.85
N GLU A 47 -1.13 -5.47 -15.77
CA GLU A 47 -2.38 -6.24 -15.70
C GLU A 47 -3.65 -5.35 -15.78
N TYR A 48 -3.52 -4.08 -15.36
CA TYR A 48 -4.61 -3.12 -15.32
C TYR A 48 -4.56 -2.09 -16.46
N GLY A 49 -3.49 -2.09 -17.28
CA GLY A 49 -3.30 -1.13 -18.37
C GLY A 49 -3.17 0.32 -17.90
N VAL A 50 -2.56 0.54 -16.72
CA VAL A 50 -2.40 1.88 -16.12
C VAL A 50 -0.95 2.15 -15.78
N SER A 51 -0.59 3.42 -15.55
CA SER A 51 0.77 3.77 -15.12
C SER A 51 1.08 3.26 -13.71
N ARG A 52 2.36 2.96 -13.44
CA ARG A 52 2.87 2.61 -12.09
C ARG A 52 2.49 3.63 -11.02
N GLU A 53 2.49 4.91 -11.37
CA GLU A 53 2.06 5.99 -10.47
C GLU A 53 0.59 5.85 -10.05
N ARG A 54 -0.28 5.42 -10.96
CA ARG A 54 -1.70 5.18 -10.67
C ARG A 54 -1.86 4.05 -9.66
N VAL A 55 -1.10 2.97 -9.84
CA VAL A 55 -1.03 1.86 -8.88
C VAL A 55 -0.52 2.34 -7.53
N ARG A 56 0.50 3.21 -7.51
CA ARG A 56 1.04 3.79 -6.26
C ARG A 56 0.00 4.65 -5.54
N GLN A 57 -0.78 5.47 -6.25
CA GLN A 57 -1.88 6.23 -5.67
C GLN A 57 -2.93 5.29 -5.02
N TRP A 58 -3.29 4.20 -5.70
CA TRP A 58 -4.18 3.19 -5.14
C TRP A 58 -3.59 2.51 -3.90
N LYS A 59 -2.32 2.11 -3.94
CA LYS A 59 -1.62 1.53 -2.78
C LYS A 59 -1.65 2.46 -1.57
N ASN A 60 -1.36 3.75 -1.78
CA ASN A 60 -1.41 4.77 -0.73
C ASN A 60 -2.84 5.06 -0.23
N ALA A 61 -3.85 4.92 -1.09
CA ALA A 61 -5.24 5.15 -0.71
C ALA A 61 -5.86 3.97 0.05
N PHE A 62 -5.52 2.73 -0.34
CA PHE A 62 -6.15 1.52 0.19
C PHE A 62 -5.44 0.93 1.42
N GLY A 63 -4.20 1.32 1.68
CA GLY A 63 -3.44 0.82 2.81
C GLY A 63 -2.39 1.81 3.27
N ASN A 64 -1.73 1.48 4.39
CA ASN A 64 -0.53 2.17 4.83
C ASN A 64 0.65 1.26 4.53
N VAL A 65 1.71 1.81 3.93
CA VAL A 65 3.00 1.13 3.90
C VAL A 65 3.59 1.22 5.30
N VAL A 66 3.64 0.09 6.02
CA VAL A 66 4.33 0.00 7.31
C VAL A 66 5.70 -0.60 7.04
N GLN A 67 6.72 0.25 7.00
CA GLN A 67 8.10 -0.20 6.92
C GLN A 67 8.60 -0.44 8.34
N SER A 68 8.58 -1.70 8.77
CA SER A 68 9.16 -2.12 10.04
C SER A 68 10.65 -2.37 9.84
N TYR A 69 11.49 -1.70 10.62
CA TYR A 69 12.90 -2.05 10.72
C TYR A 69 13.05 -3.05 11.85
N ASP A 70 13.36 -4.29 11.50
CA ASP A 70 13.82 -5.25 12.47
C ASP A 70 15.30 -4.97 12.71
N LEU A 71 15.63 -4.55 13.93
CA LEU A 71 17.02 -4.33 14.32
C LEU A 71 17.67 -5.69 14.52
N ASP A 72 18.85 -5.88 13.94
CA ASP A 72 19.63 -7.09 14.20
C ASP A 72 19.85 -7.27 15.71
N PRO A 73 19.65 -8.49 16.25
CA PRO A 73 19.69 -8.75 17.69
C PRO A 73 21.03 -8.37 18.33
N ASP A 74 22.15 -8.41 17.61
CA ASP A 74 23.44 -7.99 18.16
C ASP A 74 23.54 -6.46 18.28
N ILE A 75 22.88 -5.71 17.39
CA ILE A 75 22.76 -4.25 17.52
C ILE A 75 21.85 -3.88 18.70
N GLN A 76 20.77 -4.63 18.94
CA GLN A 76 19.92 -4.42 20.11
C GLN A 76 20.69 -4.63 21.43
N LYS A 77 21.54 -5.66 21.49
CA LYS A 77 22.44 -5.90 22.64
C LYS A 77 23.44 -4.76 22.84
N LEU A 78 24.07 -4.28 21.76
CA LEU A 78 24.99 -3.14 21.83
C LEU A 78 24.31 -1.85 22.27
N ALA A 79 23.04 -1.65 21.87
CA ALA A 79 22.24 -0.51 22.28
C ALA A 79 21.72 -0.60 23.72
N GLY A 80 21.82 -1.78 24.38
CA GLY A 80 21.38 -1.99 25.75
C GLY A 80 19.85 -1.95 25.94
N ILE A 81 19.08 -2.06 24.85
CA ILE A 81 17.62 -2.06 24.88
C ILE A 81 17.19 -3.53 25.00
N LYS A 82 16.63 -3.90 26.15
CA LYS A 82 16.22 -5.26 26.50
C LYS A 82 14.71 -5.41 26.42
#